data_AF-A0A836BLD1-F1
#
_entry.id   AF-A0A836BLD1-F1
#
_cell.length_a   1.000
_cell.length_b   1.000
_cell.length_c   1.000
_cell.angle_alpha   90.00
_cell.angle_beta   90.00
_cell.angle_gamma   90.00
#
_symmetry.space_group_name_H-M   'P 1'
#
loop_
_entity.id
_entity.type
_entity.pdbx_description
1 polymer ?
#
loop_
_entity_poly.entity_id
_entity_poly.type
_entity_poly.pdbx_seq_one_letter_code
_entity_poly.pdbx_strand_id
1 'polypeptide(L)' 'MMIIAGTSLVVSPANSLPMYARQNNSILIEVNPESTVMTSDMDLSLQTTSANALPQLVSIFKIP' A
#
# COMPACT_ATOMS: atom_id res chain seq x y z
N MET A 1 -2.23 0.68 -10.19
CA MET A 1 -2.49 0.79 -8.74
C MET A 1 -1.62 -0.22 -8.03
N MET A 2 -0.93 0.18 -6.98
CA MET A 2 -0.12 -0.68 -6.11
C MET A 2 -0.62 -0.52 -4.68
N ILE A 3 -0.87 -1.66 -4.01
CA ILE A 3 -1.26 -1.70 -2.62
C ILE A 3 -0.05 -2.15 -1.81
N ILE A 4 0.42 -1.31 -0.90
CA ILE A 4 1.50 -1.60 0.03
C ILE A 4 0.85 -2.03 1.35
N ALA A 5 0.90 -3.32 1.66
CA ALA A 5 0.21 -3.88 2.82
C ALA A 5 1.20 -4.47 3.84
N GLY A 6 1.15 -4.00 5.08
CA GLY A 6 1.82 -4.64 6.22
C GLY A 6 3.34 -4.66 6.13
N THR A 7 3.97 -3.58 5.68
CA THR A 7 5.44 -3.46 5.58
C THR A 7 5.89 -2.09 6.06
N SER A 8 7.08 -2.02 6.66
CA SER A 8 7.71 -0.77 7.08
C SER A 8 8.47 -0.05 5.95
N LEU A 9 8.62 -0.70 4.79
CA LEU A 9 9.40 -0.22 3.63
C LEU A 9 10.88 0.10 3.93
N VAL A 10 11.47 -0.51 4.97
CA VAL A 10 12.91 -0.31 5.28
C VAL A 10 13.83 -1.33 4.62
N VAL A 11 13.28 -2.44 4.11
CA VAL A 11 14.07 -3.56 3.57
C VAL A 11 14.18 -3.47 2.05
N SER A 12 15.42 -3.39 1.57
CA SER A 12 15.76 -3.46 0.15
C SER A 12 15.77 -4.92 -0.36
N PRO A 13 15.46 -5.16 -1.66
CA PRO A 13 15.15 -4.17 -2.69
C PRO A 13 13.67 -3.78 -2.76
N ALA A 14 12.79 -4.44 -1.99
CA ALA A 14 11.34 -4.28 -2.09
C ALA A 14 10.84 -2.85 -1.85
N ASN A 15 11.53 -2.09 -0.99
CA ASN A 15 11.25 -0.68 -0.74
C ASN A 15 11.38 0.24 -1.96
N SER A 16 12.03 -0.20 -3.04
CA SER A 16 12.13 0.56 -4.29
C SER A 16 10.88 0.43 -5.19
N LEU A 17 10.07 -0.62 -4.98
CA LEU A 17 8.90 -0.90 -5.83
C LEU A 17 7.85 0.22 -5.82
N PRO A 18 7.49 0.84 -4.67
CA PRO A 18 6.57 1.97 -4.66
C PRO A 18 7.06 3.16 -5.49
N MET A 19 8.38 3.43 -5.49
CA MET A 19 8.96 4.50 -6.31
C MET A 19 8.85 4.19 -7.80
N TYR A 20 9.13 2.95 -8.23
CA TYR A 20 8.93 2.54 -9.62
C TYR A 20 7.46 2.64 -10.03
N ALA A 21 6.54 2.23 -9.16
CA ALA A 21 5.10 2.36 -9.40
C ALA A 21 4.68 3.83 -9.55
N ARG A 22 5.18 4.72 -8.68
CA ARG A 22 4.96 6.18 -8.78
C ARG A 22 5.43 6.76 -10.10
N GLN A 23 6.64 6.40 -10.53
CA GLN A 23 7.22 6.85 -11.79
C GLN A 23 6.41 6.38 -13.01
N ASN A 24 5.67 5.28 -12.88
CA ASN A 24 4.74 4.77 -13.88
C ASN A 24 3.29 5.27 -13.68
N ASN A 25 3.10 6.36 -12.92
CA ASN A 25 1.81 6.99 -12.65
C ASN A 25 0.78 6.03 -12.01
N SER A 26 1.24 5.03 -11.25
CA SER A 26 0.34 4.16 -10.50
C SER A 26 -0.13 4.85 -9.23
N ILE A 27 -1.44 4.76 -8.94
CA ILE A 27 -1.99 5.09 -7.63
C ILE A 27 -1.33 4.20 -6.57
N LEU A 28 -0.80 4.80 -5.51
CA LEU A 28 -0.18 4.13 -4.37
C LEU A 28 -1.10 4.20 -3.15
N ILE A 29 -1.43 3.04 -2.59
CA ILE A 29 -2.26 2.92 -1.39
C ILE A 29 -1.47 2.17 -0.33
N GLU A 30 -1.24 2.80 0.82
CA GLU A 30 -0.65 2.17 1.99
C GLU A 30 -1.74 1.66 2.94
N VAL A 31 -1.54 0.44 3.44
CA VAL A 31 -2.36 -0.19 4.47
C VAL A 31 -1.43 -0.73 5.54
N ASN A 32 -1.25 0.04 6.61
CA ASN A 32 -0.38 -0.34 7.72
C ASN A 32 -0.87 0.31 9.02
N PRO A 33 -0.78 -0.36 10.19
CA PRO A 33 -1.20 0.25 11.46
C PRO A 33 -0.41 1.51 11.83
N GLU A 34 0.85 1.56 11.41
CA GLU A 34 1.76 2.66 11.68
C GLU A 34 2.25 3.28 10.36
N SER A 35 2.56 4.59 10.38
CA SER A 35 3.20 5.25 9.24
C SER A 35 4.57 4.65 8.94
N THR A 36 4.93 4.62 7.67
CA THR A 36 6.22 4.16 7.17
C THR A 36 7.09 5.33 6.73
N VAL A 37 8.33 5.04 6.34
CA VAL A 37 9.26 6.03 5.79
C VAL A 37 8.77 6.67 4.48
N MET A 38 7.77 6.08 3.81
CA MET A 38 7.20 6.58 2.56
C MET A 38 5.73 7.00 2.67
N THR A 39 5.13 7.08 3.87
CA THR A 39 3.70 7.45 4.01
C THR A 39 3.35 8.78 3.34
N SER A 40 4.25 9.76 3.39
CA SER A 40 4.07 11.06 2.71
C SER A 40 4.07 10.97 1.18
N ASP A 41 4.59 9.87 0.64
CA ASP A 41 4.63 9.60 -0.80
C ASP A 41 3.41 8.81 -1.30
N MET A 42 2.46 8.46 -0.43
CA MET A 42 1.28 7.70 -0.80
C MET A 42 0.15 8.63 -1.23
N ASP A 43 -0.66 8.20 -2.20
CA ASP A 43 -1.88 8.93 -2.56
C ASP A 43 -2.97 8.74 -1.48
N LEU A 44 -2.96 7.59 -0.82
CA LEU A 44 -3.81 7.28 0.33
C LEU A 44 -3.05 6.39 1.32
N SER A 45 -3.13 6.71 2.62
CA SER A 45 -2.63 5.86 3.70
C SER A 45 -3.75 5.54 4.67
N LEU A 46 -3.97 4.25 4.92
CA LEU A 46 -4.96 3.71 5.84
C LEU A 46 -4.27 3.16 7.08
N GLN A 47 -4.42 3.86 8.21
CA GLN A 47 -3.92 3.43 9.52
C GLN A 47 -4.78 2.31 10.11
N THR A 48 -4.62 1.11 9.57
CA THR A 48 -5.33 -0.09 9.98
C THR A 48 -4.54 -1.34 9.57
N THR A 49 -4.93 -2.50 10.10
CA THR A 49 -4.31 -3.77 9.70
C THR A 49 -4.78 -4.19 8.32
N SER A 50 -3.92 -4.88 7.58
CA SER A 50 -4.29 -5.49 6.29
C SER A 50 -5.43 -6.51 6.44
N ALA A 51 -5.50 -7.19 7.58
CA ALA A 51 -6.59 -8.12 7.92
C ALA A 51 -7.97 -7.44 7.96
N ASN A 52 -8.03 -6.16 8.35
CA ASN A 52 -9.28 -5.39 8.37
C ASN A 52 -9.62 -4.80 6.99
N ALA A 53 -8.64 -4.17 6.34
CA ALA A 53 -8.89 -3.40 5.12
C ALA A 53 -8.97 -4.24 3.84
N LEU A 54 -8.09 -5.24 3.67
CA LEU A 54 -8.01 -5.96 2.40
C LEU A 54 -9.27 -6.79 2.09
N PRO A 55 -9.93 -7.48 3.04
CA PRO A 55 -11.19 -8.17 2.75
C PRO A 55 -12.30 -7.22 2.30
N GLN A 56 -12.38 -6.02 2.89
CA GLN A 56 -13.34 -4.99 2.48
C GLN A 56 -13.02 -4.45 1.09
N LEU A 57 -11.74 -4.24 0.76
CA LEU A 57 -11.32 -3.81 -0.56
C LEU A 57 -11.66 -4.88 -1.62
N VAL A 58 -11.32 -6.14 -1.35
CA VAL A 58 -11.57 -7.25 -2.27
C VAL A 58 -13.06 -7.47 -2.46
N SER A 59 -13.91 -7.30 -1.45
CA SER A 59 -15.36 -7.49 -1.58
C SER A 59 -16.04 -6.51 -2.56
N ILE A 60 -15.42 -5.36 -2.84
CA ILE A 60 -15.87 -4.41 -3.86
C ILE A 60 -15.68 -5.01 -5.26
N PHE A 61 -14.60 -5.76 -5.46
CA PHE A 61 -14.37 -6.52 -6.68
C PHE A 61 -15.16 -7.82 -6.56
N LYS A 62 -16.27 -7.95 -7.29
CA LYS A 62 -16.96 -9.25 -7.41
C LYS A 62 -16.04 -10.24 -8.13
N ILE A 63 -15.14 -10.88 -7.39
CA ILE A 63 -14.32 -11.99 -7.87
C ILE A 63 -15.26 -13.21 -7.84
N PRO A 64 -15.59 -13.81 -9.00
CA PRO A 64 -16.43 -15.00 -9.05
C PRO A 64 -15.81 -16.20 -8.31
#